data_AF-A0A920QNW3-F1
#
_entry.id   AF-A0A920QNW3-F1
#
_cell.length_a   1.000
_cell.length_b   1.000
_cell.length_c   1.000
_cell.angle_alpha   90.00
_cell.angle_beta   90.00
_cell.angle_gamma   90.00
#
_symmetry.space_group_name_H-M   'P 1'
#
loop_
_entity.id
_entity.type
_entity.pdbx_description
1 polymer ?
#
loop_
_entity_poly.entity_id
_entity_poly.type
_entity_poly.pdbx_seq_one_letter_code
_entity_poly.pdbx_strand_id
1 'polypeptide(L)'
;MIATHGNTQLGGDDFDKAVADEIKKKIQKIHPEVKFESPESKLILKRTAESIKKNLSFSTETFTPKELPHMELTFDGRFKIEEFENLIDPMIEQTLLKVVITF
;
A
#
# COMPACT_ATOMS: atom_id res chain seq x y z
N MET A 1 -7.59 -18.89 -26.95
CA MET A 1 -7.77 -17.76 -26.01
C MET A 1 -8.22 -18.36 -24.69
N ILE A 2 -7.40 -18.29 -23.64
CA ILE A 2 -7.83 -18.67 -22.28
C ILE A 2 -7.33 -17.56 -21.36
N ALA A 3 -8.09 -16.48 -21.29
CA ALA A 3 -8.03 -15.58 -20.14
C ALA A 3 -9.12 -16.07 -19.20
N THR A 4 -8.70 -16.77 -18.16
CA THR A 4 -9.54 -17.24 -17.06
C THR A 4 -10.28 -16.07 -16.44
N HIS A 5 -11.56 -16.26 -16.11
CA HIS A 5 -12.38 -15.31 -15.36
C HIS A 5 -11.81 -15.19 -13.94
N GLY A 6 -10.78 -14.37 -13.75
CA GLY A 6 -10.30 -13.94 -12.45
C GLY A 6 -11.27 -12.93 -11.89
N ASN A 7 -11.91 -13.25 -10.77
CA ASN A 7 -12.74 -12.35 -9.99
C ASN A 7 -11.94 -11.07 -9.66
N THR A 8 -12.24 -9.94 -10.32
CA THR A 8 -11.38 -8.73 -10.42
C THR A 8 -11.47 -7.77 -9.23
N GLN A 9 -12.04 -8.17 -8.10
CA GLN A 9 -12.30 -7.24 -6.99
C GLN A 9 -11.14 -7.07 -6.01
N LEU A 10 -10.06 -7.84 -6.16
CA LEU A 10 -8.90 -7.75 -5.27
C LEU A 10 -7.62 -8.02 -6.05
N GLY A 11 -6.77 -7.01 -6.15
CA GLY A 11 -5.53 -7.07 -6.94
C GLY A 11 -4.38 -6.32 -6.30
N GLY A 12 -3.25 -6.32 -7.00
CA GLY A 12 -2.03 -5.65 -6.51
C GLY A 12 -2.20 -4.15 -6.25
N ASP A 13 -3.11 -3.49 -6.98
CA ASP A 13 -3.43 -2.06 -6.80
C ASP A 13 -4.16 -1.78 -5.47
N ASP A 14 -4.98 -2.71 -4.97
CA ASP A 14 -5.68 -2.56 -3.67
C ASP A 14 -4.68 -2.59 -2.51
N PHE A 15 -3.70 -3.51 -2.59
CA PHE A 15 -2.60 -3.58 -1.63
C PHE A 15 -1.71 -2.34 -1.69
N ASP A 16 -1.39 -1.85 -2.89
CA ASP A 16 -0.62 -0.61 -3.05
C ASP A 16 -1.38 0.58 -2.45
N LYS A 17 -2.71 0.63 -2.61
CA LYS A 17 -3.54 1.65 -2.01
C LYS A 17 -3.51 1.58 -0.47
N ALA A 18 -3.62 0.39 0.12
CA ALA A 18 -3.57 0.22 1.57
C ALA A 18 -2.23 0.71 2.15
N VAL A 19 -1.12 0.34 1.53
CA VAL A 19 0.22 0.82 1.91
C VAL A 19 0.35 2.33 1.73
N ALA A 20 -0.11 2.88 0.60
CA ALA A 20 -0.08 4.32 0.36
C ALA A 20 -0.89 5.11 1.40
N ASP A 21 -2.06 4.61 1.80
CA ASP A 21 -2.89 5.25 2.82
C ASP A 21 -2.23 5.14 4.22
N GLU A 22 -1.51 4.06 4.53
CA GLU A 22 -0.71 3.97 5.76
C GLU A 22 0.47 4.93 5.77
N ILE A 23 1.19 5.08 4.65
CA ILE A 23 2.26 6.09 4.51
C ILE A 23 1.72 7.49 4.81
N LYS A 24 0.55 7.85 4.25
CA LYS A 24 -0.10 9.15 4.55
C LYS A 24 -0.37 9.31 6.04
N LYS A 25 -0.95 8.28 6.70
CA LYS A 25 -1.23 8.33 8.14
C LYS A 25 0.04 8.52 8.97
N LYS A 26 1.11 7.78 8.66
CA LYS A 26 2.42 7.90 9.34
C LYS A 26 2.98 9.32 9.20
N ILE A 27 2.93 9.91 8.01
CA ILE A 27 3.39 11.28 7.78
C ILE A 27 2.49 12.29 8.51
N GLN A 28 1.16 12.18 8.38
CA GLN A 28 0.21 13.12 8.99
C GLN A 28 0.18 13.07 10.52
N LYS A 29 0.60 11.96 11.12
CA LYS A 29 0.78 11.86 12.57
C LYS A 29 1.90 12.79 13.08
N ILE A 30 2.91 13.05 12.25
CA ILE A 30 4.06 13.90 12.58
C ILE A 30 3.86 15.32 12.01
N HIS A 31 3.29 15.41 10.81
CA HIS A 31 3.09 16.62 10.01
C HIS A 31 1.62 16.74 9.56
N PRO A 32 0.67 17.10 10.45
CA PRO A 32 -0.77 17.12 10.15
C PRO A 32 -1.18 18.15 9.07
N GLU A 33 -0.34 19.15 8.83
CA GLU A 33 -0.50 20.17 7.79
C GLU A 33 -0.32 19.62 6.38
N VAL A 34 0.40 18.50 6.23
CA VAL A 34 0.77 17.91 4.94
C VAL A 34 -0.45 17.32 4.22
N LYS A 35 -0.64 17.71 2.95
CA LYS A 35 -1.74 17.27 2.08
C LYS A 35 -1.23 16.54 0.84
N PHE A 36 -1.87 15.41 0.50
CA PHE A 36 -1.47 14.53 -0.61
C PHE A 36 -2.43 14.65 -1.81
N GLU A 37 -2.88 15.86 -2.13
CA GLU A 37 -3.90 16.07 -3.17
C GLU A 37 -3.33 16.30 -4.57
N SER A 38 -2.08 16.75 -4.66
CA SER A 38 -1.44 17.00 -5.96
C SER A 38 -1.21 15.69 -6.74
N PRO A 39 -1.31 15.71 -8.08
CA PRO A 39 -0.99 14.53 -8.91
C PRO A 39 0.39 13.95 -8.62
N GLU A 40 1.37 14.81 -8.35
CA GLU A 40 2.73 14.41 -8.02
C GLU A 40 2.83 13.66 -6.69
N SER A 41 2.23 14.20 -5.61
CA SER A 41 2.22 13.53 -4.31
C SER A 41 1.51 12.17 -4.38
N LYS A 42 0.40 12.08 -5.14
CA LYS A 42 -0.30 10.82 -5.42
C LYS A 42 0.60 9.82 -6.17
N LEU A 43 1.34 10.27 -7.16
CA LEU A 43 2.26 9.42 -7.93
C LEU A 43 3.45 8.93 -7.08
N ILE A 44 4.05 9.81 -6.26
CA ILE A 44 5.15 9.44 -5.37
C ILE A 44 4.66 8.39 -4.37
N LEU A 45 3.52 8.61 -3.72
CA LEU A 45 2.94 7.63 -2.79
C LEU A 45 2.69 6.27 -3.45
N LYS A 46 2.10 6.27 -4.66
CA LYS A 46 1.85 5.02 -5.40
C LYS A 46 3.14 4.25 -5.66
N ARG A 47 4.17 4.92 -6.19
CA ARG A 47 5.46 4.29 -6.50
C ARG A 47 6.19 3.79 -5.24
N THR A 48 6.13 4.56 -4.17
CA THR A 48 6.74 4.17 -2.89
C THR A 48 6.03 2.95 -2.29
N ALA A 49 4.69 2.92 -2.31
CA ALA A 49 3.90 1.78 -1.87
C ALA A 49 4.22 0.51 -2.67
N GLU A 50 4.24 0.61 -4.00
CA GLU A 50 4.59 -0.51 -4.88
C GLU A 50 6.00 -1.03 -4.60
N SER A 51 6.97 -0.13 -4.37
CA SER A 51 8.34 -0.50 -4.02
C SER A 51 8.41 -1.24 -2.68
N ILE A 52 7.72 -0.74 -1.65
CA ILE A 52 7.66 -1.37 -0.32
C ILE A 52 7.05 -2.77 -0.44
N LYS A 53 5.91 -2.91 -1.11
CA LYS A 53 5.23 -4.19 -1.32
C LYS A 53 6.14 -5.21 -2.02
N LYS A 54 6.82 -4.79 -3.09
CA LYS A 54 7.77 -5.64 -3.81
C LYS A 54 8.91 -6.09 -2.90
N ASN A 55 9.50 -5.18 -2.13
CA ASN A 55 10.59 -5.53 -1.22
C ASN A 55 10.14 -6.52 -0.13
N LEU A 56 8.95 -6.31 0.45
CA LEU A 56 8.38 -7.19 1.46
C LEU A 56 7.99 -8.58 0.92
N SER A 57 7.86 -8.73 -0.40
CA SER A 57 7.67 -10.05 -1.02
C SER A 57 8.94 -10.93 -0.94
N PHE A 58 10.10 -10.33 -0.63
CA PHE A 58 11.39 -11.02 -0.54
C PHE A 58 12.08 -10.87 0.82
N SER A 59 11.49 -10.12 1.76
CA SER A 59 12.12 -9.78 3.04
C SER A 59 11.08 -9.47 4.12
N THR A 60 11.43 -9.71 5.38
CA THR A 60 10.53 -9.45 6.53
C THR A 60 10.46 -7.98 6.91
N GLU A 61 11.37 -7.16 6.41
CA GLU A 61 11.39 -5.71 6.60
C GLU A 61 12.01 -5.00 5.39
N THR A 62 11.71 -3.71 5.25
CA THR A 62 12.31 -2.84 4.24
C THR A 62 12.57 -1.44 4.80
N PHE A 63 13.57 -0.78 4.24
CA PHE A 63 13.89 0.61 4.49
C PHE A 63 14.08 1.31 3.14
N THR A 64 13.09 2.11 2.73
CA THR A 64 13.10 2.83 1.46
C THR A 64 12.84 4.31 1.69
N PRO A 65 13.85 5.10 2.13
CA PRO A 65 13.67 6.51 2.37
C PRO A 65 13.27 7.23 1.08
N LYS A 66 12.31 8.15 1.19
CA LYS A 66 11.77 8.90 0.05
C LYS A 66 11.60 10.38 0.36
N GLU A 67 12.26 11.20 -0.44
CA GLU A 67 12.03 12.64 -0.45
C GLU A 67 10.65 12.95 -1.01
N LEU A 68 9.95 13.88 -0.35
CA LEU A 68 8.68 14.44 -0.78
C LEU A 68 8.93 15.94 -1.02
N PRO A 69 9.36 16.33 -2.24
CA PRO A 69 9.95 17.65 -2.51
C PRO A 69 9.01 18.81 -2.19
N HIS A 70 7.73 18.69 -2.55
CA HIS A 70 6.70 19.70 -2.26
C HIS A 70 6.34 19.84 -0.79
N MET A 71 6.82 18.92 0.04
CA MET A 71 6.50 18.86 1.46
C MET A 71 7.75 19.10 2.32
N GLU A 72 8.90 19.37 1.69
CA GLU A 72 10.21 19.58 2.33
C GLU A 72 10.52 18.52 3.41
N LEU A 73 10.07 17.29 3.19
CA LEU A 73 10.18 16.20 4.16
C LEU A 73 10.71 14.93 3.54
N THR A 74 11.37 14.13 4.36
CA THR A 74 11.84 12.79 4.00
C THR A 74 11.04 11.77 4.79
N PHE A 75 10.33 10.90 4.07
CA PHE A 75 9.69 9.74 4.65
C PHE A 75 10.75 8.64 4.83
N ASP A 76 10.82 8.01 6.01
CA ASP A 76 11.83 7.00 6.30
C ASP A 76 11.58 5.67 5.56
N GLY A 77 10.33 5.38 5.18
CA GLY A 77 9.99 4.20 4.40
C GLY A 77 10.27 2.88 5.11
N ARG A 78 10.21 2.85 6.44
CA ARG A 78 10.33 1.60 7.20
C ARG A 78 9.01 0.88 7.30
N PHE A 79 9.01 -0.37 6.87
CA PHE A 79 7.88 -1.29 7.01
C PHE A 79 8.36 -2.69 7.35
N LYS A 80 7.62 -3.36 8.23
CA LYS A 80 7.70 -4.79 8.47
C LYS A 80 6.61 -5.53 7.69
N ILE A 81 6.86 -6.80 7.40
CA ILE A 81 5.88 -7.67 6.75
C ILE A 81 4.60 -7.79 7.57
N GLU A 82 4.70 -7.86 8.90
CA GLU A 82 3.55 -7.89 9.81
C GLU A 82 2.67 -6.64 9.69
N GLU A 83 3.27 -5.45 9.51
CA GLU A 83 2.50 -4.21 9.27
C GLU A 83 1.74 -4.30 7.94
N PHE A 84 2.38 -4.84 6.90
CA PHE A 84 1.75 -5.02 5.60
C PHE A 84 0.61 -6.04 5.64
N GLU A 85 0.83 -7.21 6.26
CA GLU A 85 -0.18 -8.26 6.41
C GLU A 85 -1.41 -7.74 7.16
N ASN A 86 -1.22 -7.00 8.25
CA ASN A 86 -2.31 -6.36 8.98
C ASN A 86 -3.11 -5.34 8.14
N LEU A 87 -2.47 -4.65 7.19
CA LEU A 87 -3.17 -3.71 6.30
C LEU A 87 -4.07 -4.40 5.28
N ILE A 88 -3.69 -5.59 4.83
CA ILE A 88 -4.39 -6.33 3.78
C ILE A 88 -5.32 -7.42 4.32
N ASP A 89 -5.18 -7.80 5.59
CA ASP A 89 -5.97 -8.85 6.25
C ASP A 89 -7.49 -8.70 6.01
N PRO A 90 -8.11 -7.50 6.15
CA PRO A 90 -9.54 -7.33 5.87
C PRO A 90 -9.92 -7.60 4.40
N MET A 91 -8.97 -7.45 3.48
CA MET A 91 -9.18 -7.71 2.06
C MET A 91 -9.05 -9.22 1.73
N ILE A 92 -8.14 -9.91 2.43
CA ILE A 92 -7.99 -11.36 2.34
C ILE A 92 -9.24 -12.05 2.89
N GLU A 93 -9.75 -11.64 4.04
CA GLU A 93 -11.00 -12.15 4.63
C GLU A 93 -12.19 -12.02 3.66
N GLN A 94 -12.33 -10.86 3.01
CA GLN A 94 -13.36 -10.63 2.00
C GLN A 94 -13.25 -11.57 0.78
N THR A 95 -12.03 -12.00 0.44
CA THR A 95 -11.81 -12.98 -0.64
C THR A 95 -12.23 -14.38 -0.19
N LEU A 96 -11.89 -14.78 1.03
CA LEU A 96 -12.24 -16.09 1.59
C LEU A 96 -13.76 -16.24 1.77
N LEU A 97 -14.46 -15.20 2.22
CA LEU A 97 -15.93 -15.21 2.35
C LEU A 97 -16.64 -15.40 1.00
N LYS A 98 -16.11 -14.83 -0.08
CA LYS A 98 -16.69 -14.96 -1.43
C LYS A 98 -16.54 -16.36 -2.04
N VAL A 99 -15.54 -17.14 -1.61
CA VAL A 99 -15.34 -18.52 -2.07
C VAL A 99 -16.31 -19.49 -1.39
N VAL A 100 -16.76 -19.18 -0.17
CA VAL A 100 -17.66 -20.05 0.61
C VAL A 100 -19.14 -19.84 0.25
N ILE A 101 -19.52 -18.67 -0.26
CA ILE A 101 -20.90 -18.38 -0.68
C ILE A 101 -21.05 -18.69 -2.17
N THR A 102 -21.03 -19.97 -2.52
CA THR A 102 -21.54 -20.47 -3.80
C THR A 102 -22.30 -21.76 -3.51
N PHE A 103 -23.61 -21.64 -3.27
CA PHE A 103 -24.57 -22.74 -3.19
C PHE A 103 -25.74 -22.40 -4.13
#